data_AF-A0A651HNM4-F1
#
_entry.id   AF-A0A651HNM4-F1
#
_cell.length_a   1.000
_cell.length_b   1.000
_cell.length_c   1.000
_cell.angle_alpha   90.00
_cell.angle_beta   90.00
_cell.angle_gamma   90.00
#
_symmetry.space_group_name_H-M   'P 1'
#
loop_
_entity.id
_entity.type
_entity.pdbx_description
1 polymer ?
#
loop_
_entity_poly.entity_id
_entity_poly.type
_entity_poly.pdbx_seq_one_letter_code
_entity_poly.pdbx_strand_id
1 'polypeptide(L)' 'REGKPAYLCRCGASKNKPFCDGTHSKVGFAGAEAAVKALEAE' A
#
# COMPACT_ATOMS: atom_id res chain seq x y z
N ARG A 1 22.95 6.92 14.39
CA ARG A 1 22.75 7.21 12.94
C ARG A 1 21.27 6.95 12.65
N GLU A 2 20.43 7.97 12.75
CA GLU A 2 19.00 7.81 12.43
C GLU A 2 18.81 7.57 10.93
N GLY A 3 18.26 6.41 10.59
CA GLY A 3 17.84 6.09 9.23
C GLY A 3 16.50 6.75 8.90
N LYS A 4 16.33 7.18 7.64
CA LYS A 4 15.03 7.66 7.15
C LYS A 4 14.00 6.52 7.19
N PRO A 5 12.71 6.80 7.48
CA PRO A 5 11.69 5.77 7.45
C PRO A 5 11.58 5.16 6.05
N ALA A 6 11.47 3.83 6.01
CA ALA A 6 11.27 3.08 4.79
C ALA A 6 9.84 2.53 4.74
N TYR A 7 9.23 2.56 3.56
CA TYR A 7 7.88 2.05 3.33
C TYR A 7 7.95 0.71 2.62
N LEU A 8 7.25 -0.30 3.15
CA LEU A 8 7.21 -1.64 2.57
C LEU A 8 5.98 -1.82 1.68
N CYS A 9 6.16 -2.55 0.58
CA CYS A 9 5.09 -2.87 -0.35
C CYS A 9 4.19 -3.97 0.24
N ARG A 10 2.89 -3.65 0.37
CA ARG A 10 1.85 -4.64 0.71
C ARG A 10 0.91 -4.97 -0.46
N CYS A 11 0.91 -4.16 -1.53
CA CYS A 11 0.02 -4.35 -2.69
C CYS A 11 0.47 -5.44 -3.69
N GLY A 12 1.68 -5.99 -3.56
CA GLY A 12 2.27 -6.96 -4.49
C GLY A 12 2.76 -6.39 -5.83
N ALA A 13 2.27 -5.22 -6.25
CA ALA A 13 2.54 -4.65 -7.58
C ALA A 13 3.83 -3.82 -7.70
N SER A 14 4.56 -3.55 -6.61
CA SER A 14 5.78 -2.74 -6.65
C SER A 14 6.85 -3.37 -7.56
N LYS A 15 7.54 -2.54 -8.35
CA LYS A 15 8.73 -2.92 -9.12
C LYS A 15 10.01 -2.86 -8.29
N ASN A 16 9.97 -2.20 -7.13
CA ASN A 16 11.11 -2.02 -6.22
C ASN A 16 10.93 -2.80 -4.90
N LYS A 17 10.53 -4.07 -4.98
CA LYS A 17 10.30 -4.90 -3.78
C LYS A 17 11.60 -5.08 -2.96
N PRO A 18 11.52 -5.13 -1.61
CA PRO A 18 10.31 -5.14 -0.78
C PRO A 18 9.71 -3.75 -0.51
N PHE A 19 10.26 -2.68 -1.09
CA PHE A 19 9.84 -1.31 -0.84
C PHE A 19 8.64 -0.87 -1.67
N CYS A 20 7.90 0.09 -1.15
CA CYS A 20 6.82 0.76 -1.88
C CYS A 20 7.40 1.72 -2.92
N ASP A 21 6.88 1.65 -4.15
CA ASP A 21 7.22 2.56 -5.26
C ASP A 21 6.02 3.40 -5.74
N GLY A 22 4.92 3.40 -4.97
CA GLY A 22 3.68 4.10 -5.31
C GLY A 22 2.77 3.36 -6.30
N THR A 23 3.12 2.15 -6.77
CA THR A 23 2.27 1.41 -7.71
C THR A 23 0.91 1.03 -7.11
N HIS A 24 0.79 0.95 -5.77
CA HIS A 24 -0.45 0.61 -5.07
C HIS A 24 -1.64 1.50 -5.46
N SER A 25 -1.42 2.80 -5.69
CA SER A 25 -2.48 3.73 -6.09
C SER A 25 -2.95 3.49 -7.53
N LYS A 26 -2.07 3.02 -8.41
CA LYS A 26 -2.38 2.76 -9.82
C LYS A 26 -3.19 1.49 -10.01
N VAL A 27 -2.99 0.50 -9.14
CA VAL A 27 -3.70 -0.79 -9.18
C VAL A 27 -4.95 -0.81 -8.31
N GLY A 28 -5.34 0.33 -7.71
CA GLY A 28 -6.52 0.42 -6.87
C GLY A 28 -6.46 -0.42 -5.60
N PHE A 29 -5.26 -0.65 -5.05
CA PHE A 29 -5.12 -1.44 -3.83
C PHE A 29 -5.70 -0.69 -2.63
N ALA A 30 -6.79 -1.21 -2.06
CA ALA A 30 -7.32 -0.80 -0.76
C ALA A 30 -6.75 -1.70 0.35
N GLY A 31 -6.23 -1.09 1.41
CA GLY A 31 -5.87 -1.85 2.62
C GLY A 31 -7.11 -2.42 3.32
N ALA A 32 -6.93 -3.45 4.17
CA ALA A 32 -8.04 -4.15 4.83
C ALA A 32 -9.06 -3.22 5.52
N GLU A 33 -8.62 -2.26 6.34
CA GLU A 33 -9.53 -1.28 6.96
C GLU A 33 -10.27 -0.42 5.93
N ALA A 34 -9.56 0.07 4.90
CA ALA A 34 -10.17 0.89 3.87
C ALA A 34 -11.19 0.10 3.03
N ALA A 35 -10.93 -1.19 2.79
CA ALA A 35 -11.84 -2.08 2.08
C ALA A 35 -13.10 -2.38 2.90
N VAL A 36 -12.96 -2.68 4.20
CA VAL A 36 -14.09 -2.90 5.11
C VAL A 36 -14.96 -1.65 5.19
N LYS A 37 -14.35 -0.47 5.36
CA LYS A 37 -15.09 0.80 5.40
C LYS A 37 -15.85 1.09 4.10
N ALA A 38 -15.29 0.73 2.94
CA ALA A 38 -15.98 0.91 1.66
C ALA A 38 -17.25 0.05 1.59
N LEU A 39 -17.15 -1.22 2.02
CA LEU A 39 -18.27 -2.17 2.04
C LEU A 39 -19.39 -1.75 3.01
N GLU A 40 -19.06 -1.14 4.16
CA GLU A 40 -20.04 -0.70 5.14
C GLU A 40 -20.73 0.63 4.78
N ALA A 41 -20.19 1.39 3.82
CA ALA A 41 -20.72 2.68 3.39
C ALA A 41 -21.72 2.59 2.22
N GLU A 42 -21.89 1.39 1.66
CA GLU A 42 -22.85 1.04 0.60
C GLU A 42 -24.12 0.39 1.19
#